data_AF-D0W9S2-F1
#
_entry.id   AF-D0W9S2-F1
#
_cell.length_a   1.000
_cell.length_b   1.000
_cell.length_c   1.000
_cell.angle_alpha   90.00
_cell.angle_beta   90.00
_cell.angle_gamma   90.00
#
_symmetry.space_group_name_H-M   'P 1'
#
loop_
_entity.id
_entity.type
_entity.pdbx_description
1 polymer ?
#
loop_
_entity_poly.entity_id
_entity_poly.type
_entity_poly.pdbx_seq_one_letter_code
_entity_poly.pdbx_strand_id
1 'polypeptide(L)' 'MIILVDTSKCTKSRQEVLDLFAEESKKLALDIRMQNEEIFQAMHRI' A
#
# COMPACT_ATOMS: atom_id res chain seq x y z
N MET A 1 -1.17 3.70 -10.94
CA MET A 1 -1.84 4.73 -10.13
C MET A 1 -1.23 4.69 -8.73
N ILE A 2 -0.87 5.83 -8.15
CA ILE A 2 -0.36 5.92 -6.78
C ILE A 2 -1.41 6.65 -5.96
N ILE A 3 -1.76 6.08 -4.80
CA ILE A 3 -2.68 6.69 -3.84
C ILE A 3 -1.93 6.79 -2.52
N LEU A 4 -1.87 7.99 -1.96
CA LEU A 4 -1.38 8.20 -0.60
C LEU A 4 -2.58 8.05 0.34
N VAL A 5 -2.41 7.23 1.38
CA VAL A 5 -3.46 6.94 2.36
C VAL A 5 -2.86 7.04 3.76
N ASP A 6 -3.58 7.73 4.64
CA ASP A 6 -3.22 7.79 6.06
C ASP A 6 -3.65 6.51 6.76
N THR A 7 -2.68 5.76 7.27
CA THR A 7 -2.92 4.51 8.02
C THR A 7 -2.84 4.69 9.53
N SER A 8 -2.73 5.92 10.05
CA SER A 8 -2.57 6.21 11.49
C SER A 8 -3.70 5.64 12.36
N LYS A 9 -4.91 5.55 11.82
CA LYS A 9 -6.11 4.99 12.49
C LYS A 9 -6.42 3.56 12.05
N CYS A 10 -5.58 2.94 11.25
CA CYS A 10 -5.80 1.58 10.80
C CYS A 10 -5.48 0.61 11.96
N THR A 11 -6.47 -0.16 12.38
CA THR A 11 -6.33 -1.15 13.45
C THR A 11 -5.65 -2.44 12.97
N LYS A 12 -5.54 -2.62 11.66
CA LYS A 12 -4.90 -3.78 11.03
C LYS A 12 -3.41 -3.52 10.86
N SER A 13 -2.62 -4.55 11.09
CA SER A 13 -1.20 -4.52 10.78
C SER A 13 -0.97 -4.36 9.27
N ARG A 14 0.20 -3.84 8.90
CA ARG A 14 0.60 -3.72 7.49
C ARG A 14 0.47 -5.05 6.73
N GLN A 15 0.83 -6.16 7.37
CA GLN A 15 0.78 -7.47 6.73
C GLN A 15 -0.66 -7.89 6.43
N GLU A 16 -1.58 -7.71 7.37
CA GLU A 16 -3.01 -8.02 7.13
C GLU A 16 -3.60 -7.19 5.99
N VAL A 17 -3.18 -5.93 5.85
CA VAL A 17 -3.62 -5.05 4.77
C VAL A 17 -3.04 -5.51 3.43
N LEU A 18 -1.77 -5.92 3.39
CA LEU A 18 -1.14 -6.49 2.19
C LEU A 18 -1.80 -7.79 1.77
N ASP A 19 -2.13 -8.67 2.72
CA ASP A 19 -2.82 -9.93 2.45
C ASP A 19 -4.21 -9.67 1.85
N LEU A 20 -4.96 -8.72 2.43
CA LEU A 20 -6.25 -8.27 1.88
C LEU A 20 -6.11 -7.74 0.45
N PHE A 21 -5.11 -6.90 0.19
CA PHE A 21 -4.86 -6.39 -1.16
C PHE A 21 -4.45 -7.49 -2.14
N ALA A 22 -3.69 -8.50 -1.71
CA ALA A 22 -3.33 -9.64 -2.54
C ALA A 22 -4.55 -10.51 -2.92
N GLU A 23 -5.56 -10.60 -2.05
CA GLU A 23 -6.81 -11.30 -2.37
C GLU A 23 -7.72 -10.49 -3.31
N GLU A 24 -7.93 -9.21 -3.01
CA GLU A 24 -8.81 -8.35 -3.81
C GLU A 24 -8.23 -8.02 -5.19
N SER A 25 -6.91 -7.86 -5.29
CA SER A 25 -6.20 -7.62 -6.56
C SER A 25 -6.43 -8.76 -7.56
N LYS A 26 -6.45 -10.02 -7.10
CA LYS A 26 -6.77 -11.19 -7.94
C LYS A 26 -8.20 -11.14 -8.48
N LYS A 27 -9.17 -10.75 -7.65
CA LYS A 27 -10.59 -10.65 -8.05
C LYS A 27 -10.80 -9.57 -9.10
N LEU A 28 -10.07 -8.47 -8.98
CA LEU A 28 -10.19 -7.31 -9.87
C LEU A 28 -9.22 -7.33 -11.06
N ALA A 29 -8.36 -8.37 -11.16
CA ALA A 29 -7.28 -8.45 -12.13
C ALA A 29 -6.35 -7.21 -12.12
N LEU A 30 -6.07 -6.70 -10.92
CA LEU A 30 -5.18 -5.57 -10.68
C LEU A 30 -3.90 -6.04 -10.00
N ASP A 31 -2.87 -5.20 -10.01
CA ASP A 31 -1.68 -5.37 -9.17
C ASP A 31 -1.67 -4.24 -8.14
N ILE A 32 -1.88 -4.58 -6.87
CA ILE A 32 -1.96 -3.61 -5.76
C ILE A 32 -0.75 -3.81 -4.87
N ARG A 33 0.07 -2.76 -4.73
CA ARG A 33 1.27 -2.76 -3.90
C ARG A 33 1.22 -1.61 -2.91
N MET A 34 1.64 -1.88 -1.68
CA MET A 34 1.72 -0.87 -0.63
C MET A 34 3.18 -0.62 -0.26
N GLN A 35 3.60 0.64 -0.27
CA GLN A 35 4.95 1.09 0.08
C GLN A 35 4.86 2.20 1.14
N ASN A 36 5.91 2.33 1.96
CA ASN A 36 5.99 3.47 2.88
C ASN A 36 6.25 4.75 2.09
N GLU A 37 5.55 5.82 2.47
CA GLU A 37 5.72 7.14 1.84
C GLU A 37 7.16 7.65 1.95
N GLU A 38 7.87 7.33 3.03
CA GLU A 38 9.28 7.69 3.22
C GLU A 38 10.18 7.21 2.07
N ILE A 39 9.88 6.04 1.49
CA ILE A 39 10.61 5.50 0.33
C ILE A 39 10.34 6.36 -0.91
N PHE A 40 9.09 6.79 -1.09
CA PHE A 40 8.72 7.69 -2.19
C PHE A 40 9.41 9.05 -2.06
N GLN A 41 9.47 9.63 -0.84
CA GLN A 41 10.18 10.89 -0.61
C GLN A 41 11.70 10.76 -0.79
N ALA A 42 12.29 9.63 -0.41
CA ALA A 42 13.71 9.37 -0.61
C ALA A 42 14.08 9.31 -2.09
N MET A 43 13.24 8.72 -2.94
CA MET A 43 13.46 8.66 -4.40
C MET A 43 13.39 10.05 -5.08
N HIS A 44 12.64 10.99 -4.51
CA HIS A 44 12.52 12.36 -5.02
C HIS A 44 13.62 13.32 -4.54
N ARG A 45 14.47 12.89 -3.60
CA ARG A 45 15.59 13.69 -3.06
C ARG A 45 16.92 13.50 -3.79
N ILE A 46 16.97 12.63 -4.81
CA ILE A 46 18.14 12.38 -5.67
C ILE A 46 17.92 13.10 -7.00
#